data_AF-A0A7I9Z0C5-F1
#
_entry.id   AF-A0A7I9Z0C5-F1
#
_cell.length_a   1.000
_cell.length_b   1.000
_cell.length_c   1.000
_cell.angle_alpha   90.00
_cell.angle_beta   90.00
_cell.angle_gamma   90.00
#
_symmetry.space_group_name_H-M   'P 1'
#
loop_
_entity.id
_entity.type
_entity.pdbx_description
1 polymer ?
#
loop_
_entity_poly.entity_id
_entity_poly.type
_entity_poly.pdbx_seq_one_letter_code
_entity_poly.pdbx_strand_id
1 'polypeptide(L)'
;MSYREVSVIEVKEMLRLWLDGRGYREVARLSGTDRKTVRRYVDRARACGLDRDGDACQLTDELLAAVIAEVRPSRPNGKSQTWEIIDTQREQVQAWLKQD
;
A
#
# COMPACT_ATOMS: atom_id res chain seq x y z
N MET A 1 12.71 -3.84 7.35
CA MET A 1 12.36 -2.40 7.44
C MET A 1 11.22 -2.26 8.41
N SER A 2 11.25 -1.24 9.26
CA SER A 2 10.10 -0.84 10.08
C SER A 2 8.93 -0.44 9.18
N TYR A 3 7.71 -0.59 9.67
CA TYR A 3 6.52 -0.12 8.97
C TYR A 3 6.56 1.41 8.85
N ARG A 4 6.25 1.92 7.65
CA ARG A 4 6.10 3.36 7.35
C ARG A 4 4.83 3.55 6.53
N GLU A 5 4.03 4.53 6.93
CA GLU A 5 2.86 4.93 6.17
C GLU A 5 3.26 5.67 4.89
N VAL A 6 2.52 5.43 3.82
CA VAL A 6 2.69 6.11 2.53
C VAL A 6 1.44 6.94 2.29
N SER A 7 1.61 8.25 2.33
CA SER A 7 0.55 9.23 2.06
C SER A 7 0.16 9.23 0.58
N VAL A 8 -1.06 9.70 0.28
CA VAL A 8 -1.53 9.85 -1.12
C VAL A 8 -0.62 10.77 -1.93
N ILE A 9 -0.05 11.80 -1.29
CA ILE A 9 0.90 12.72 -1.92
C ILE A 9 2.19 11.97 -2.32
N GLU A 10 2.73 11.13 -1.44
CA GLU A 10 3.88 10.29 -1.77
C GLU A 10 3.56 9.30 -2.90
N VAL A 11 2.35 8.74 -2.94
CA VAL A 11 1.90 7.89 -4.05
C VAL A 11 1.88 8.67 -5.36
N LYS A 12 1.24 9.84 -5.38
CA LYS A 12 1.17 10.71 -6.56
C LYS A 12 2.57 11.08 -7.05
N GLU A 13 3.48 11.44 -6.14
CA GLU A 13 4.85 11.80 -6.49
C GLU A 13 5.66 10.60 -7.03
N MET A 14 5.52 9.42 -6.43
CA MET A 14 6.15 8.19 -6.97
C MET A 14 5.71 7.92 -8.41
N LEU A 15 4.42 8.04 -8.70
CA LEU A 15 3.87 7.82 -10.03
C LEU A 15 4.28 8.91 -11.01
N ARG A 16 4.29 10.18 -10.58
CA ARG A 16 4.77 11.32 -11.38
C ARG A 16 6.24 11.14 -11.79
N LEU A 17 7.10 10.79 -10.84
CA LEU A 17 8.52 10.53 -11.11
C LEU A 17 8.72 9.33 -12.04
N TRP A 18 7.87 8.32 -11.95
CA TRP A 18 7.90 7.19 -12.87
C TRP A 18 7.46 7.60 -14.29
N LEU A 19 6.40 8.39 -14.43
CA LEU A 19 5.98 8.99 -15.71
C LEU A 19 7.07 9.90 -16.31
N ASP A 20 7.84 10.60 -15.48
CA ASP A 20 8.93 11.49 -15.93
C ASP A 20 10.12 10.77 -16.60
N GLY A 21 10.19 9.44 -16.64
CA GLY A 21 11.39 8.76 -17.16
C GLY A 21 11.97 7.71 -16.23
N ARG A 22 11.76 7.87 -14.92
CA ARG A 22 12.72 7.40 -13.93
C ARG A 22 12.54 5.93 -13.61
N GLY A 23 13.66 5.23 -13.46
CA GLY A 23 13.67 3.84 -12.99
C GLY A 23 13.32 3.73 -11.51
N TYR A 24 12.84 2.56 -11.07
CA TYR A 24 12.40 2.34 -9.68
C TYR A 24 13.43 2.69 -8.59
N ARG A 25 14.73 2.53 -8.87
CA ARG A 25 15.79 2.91 -7.92
C ARG A 25 15.88 4.42 -7.74
N GLU A 26 15.72 5.17 -8.83
CA GLU A 26 15.79 6.62 -8.79
C GLU A 26 14.54 7.21 -8.16
N VAL A 27 13.36 6.68 -8.51
CA VAL A 27 12.09 7.06 -7.86
C VAL A 27 12.19 6.84 -6.36
N ALA A 28 12.60 5.66 -5.90
CA ALA A 28 12.76 5.34 -4.48
C ALA A 28 13.69 6.33 -3.75
N ARG A 29 14.80 6.70 -4.38
CA ARG A 29 15.76 7.67 -3.83
C ARG A 29 15.14 9.07 -3.71
N LEU A 30 14.34 9.49 -4.69
CA LEU A 30 13.73 10.81 -4.74
C LEU A 30 12.48 10.93 -3.84
N SER A 31 11.68 9.88 -3.75
CA SER A 31 10.48 9.84 -2.89
C SER A 31 10.78 9.47 -1.44
N GLY A 32 11.99 9.00 -1.13
CA GLY A 32 12.35 8.52 0.21
C GLY A 32 11.62 7.22 0.61
N THR A 33 11.04 6.50 -0.35
CA THR A 33 10.33 5.24 -0.14
C THR A 33 11.18 4.05 -0.59
N ASP A 34 10.90 2.86 -0.06
CA ASP A 34 11.62 1.66 -0.50
C ASP A 34 11.31 1.28 -1.95
N ARG A 35 12.30 0.73 -2.65
CA ARG A 35 12.17 0.28 -4.04
C ARG A 35 11.04 -0.74 -4.24
N LYS A 36 10.78 -1.64 -3.26
CA LYS A 36 9.67 -2.60 -3.36
C LYS A 36 8.33 -1.92 -3.22
N THR A 37 8.24 -0.86 -2.41
CA THR A 37 7.05 -0.01 -2.30
C THR A 37 6.78 0.68 -3.63
N VAL A 38 7.77 1.36 -4.21
CA VAL A 38 7.65 1.99 -5.54
C VAL A 38 7.14 1.00 -6.58
N ARG A 39 7.82 -0.16 -6.69
CA ARG A 39 7.42 -1.22 -7.63
C ARG A 39 5.97 -1.64 -7.41
N ARG A 40 5.58 -1.92 -6.17
CA ARG A 40 4.20 -2.33 -5.83
C ARG A 40 3.18 -1.29 -6.26
N TYR A 41 3.41 -0.01 -5.99
CA TYR A 41 2.48 1.05 -6.37
C TYR A 41 2.42 1.26 -7.88
N VAL A 42 3.55 1.21 -8.58
CA VAL A 42 3.57 1.30 -10.05
C VAL A 42 2.83 0.12 -10.69
N ASP A 43 3.09 -1.11 -10.24
CA ASP A 43 2.44 -2.29 -10.81
C ASP A 43 0.91 -2.23 -10.61
N ARG A 44 0.43 -1.73 -9.46
CA ARG A 44 -1.00 -1.49 -9.23
C ARG A 44 -1.56 -0.34 -10.05
N ALA A 45 -0.81 0.76 -10.20
CA ALA A 45 -1.22 1.86 -11.07
C ALA A 45 -1.40 1.42 -12.51
N ARG A 46 -0.48 0.60 -13.03
CA ARG A 46 -0.61 0.01 -14.37
C ARG A 46 -1.84 -0.91 -14.48
N ALA A 47 -2.12 -1.70 -13.45
CA ALA A 47 -3.34 -2.51 -13.39
C ALA A 47 -4.63 -1.66 -13.37
N CYS A 48 -4.57 -0.45 -12.80
CA CYS A 48 -5.66 0.53 -12.82
C CYS A 48 -5.72 1.38 -14.10
N GLY A 49 -4.86 1.12 -15.09
CA GLY A 49 -4.87 1.80 -16.40
C GLY A 49 -3.89 2.95 -16.54
N LEU A 50 -2.94 3.15 -15.62
CA LEU A 50 -1.87 4.13 -15.80
C LEU A 50 -0.94 3.70 -16.95
N ASP A 51 -0.87 4.53 -17.99
CA ASP A 51 0.04 4.32 -19.11
C ASP A 51 1.37 5.04 -18.86
N ARG A 52 2.47 4.33 -19.17
CA ARG A 52 3.83 4.84 -19.05
C ARG A 52 4.10 5.98 -20.01
N ASP A 53 3.54 5.90 -21.21
CA ASP A 53 3.82 6.83 -22.31
C ASP A 53 2.83 8.02 -22.32
N GLY A 54 1.84 8.00 -21.42
CA GLY A 54 0.92 9.11 -21.21
C GLY A 54 1.46 10.18 -20.27
N ASP A 55 0.65 11.22 -20.04
CA ASP A 55 1.03 12.40 -19.26
C ASP A 55 0.59 12.31 -17.78
N ALA A 56 1.12 13.20 -16.94
CA ALA A 56 0.77 13.34 -15.53
C ALA A 56 -0.71 13.68 -15.27
N CYS A 57 -1.49 14.17 -16.24
CA CYS A 57 -2.93 14.36 -16.14
C CYS A 57 -3.69 13.05 -15.89
N GLN A 58 -3.08 11.90 -16.18
CA GLN A 58 -3.61 10.58 -15.79
C GLN A 58 -3.70 10.41 -14.26
N LEU A 59 -2.90 11.15 -13.48
CA LEU A 59 -2.86 11.07 -12.01
C LEU A 59 -4.02 11.82 -11.36
N THR A 60 -5.25 11.49 -11.79
CA THR A 60 -6.49 12.00 -11.21
C THR A 60 -6.75 11.38 -9.84
N ASP A 61 -7.64 12.00 -9.07
CA ASP A 61 -8.00 11.51 -7.74
C ASP A 61 -8.69 10.14 -7.83
N GLU A 62 -9.44 9.88 -8.91
CA GLU A 62 -10.09 8.59 -9.17
C GLU A 62 -9.06 7.48 -9.41
N LEU A 63 -8.03 7.73 -10.22
CA LEU A 63 -6.95 6.76 -10.43
C LEU A 63 -6.23 6.49 -9.11
N LEU A 64 -5.86 7.55 -8.38
CA LEU A 64 -5.15 7.41 -7.10
C LEU A 64 -5.99 6.63 -6.08
N ALA A 65 -7.30 6.87 -6.02
CA ALA A 65 -8.22 6.13 -5.17
C ALA A 65 -8.27 4.63 -5.54
N ALA A 66 -8.34 4.31 -6.85
CA ALA A 66 -8.33 2.93 -7.34
C ALA A 66 -7.01 2.22 -6.98
N VAL A 67 -5.86 2.88 -7.16
CA VAL A 67 -4.54 2.33 -6.81
C VAL A 67 -4.45 2.07 -5.31
N ILE A 68 -4.94 2.99 -4.48
CA ILE A 68 -4.93 2.81 -3.02
C ILE A 68 -5.83 1.64 -2.62
N ALA A 69 -6.99 1.49 -3.24
CA ALA A 69 -7.89 0.36 -3.00
C ALA A 69 -7.22 -0.98 -3.34
N GLU A 70 -6.51 -1.06 -4.47
CA GLU A 70 -5.75 -2.24 -4.90
C GLU A 70 -4.54 -2.57 -4.01
N VAL A 71 -3.87 -1.55 -3.47
CA VAL A 71 -2.72 -1.76 -2.57
C VAL A 71 -3.16 -2.11 -1.15
N ARG A 72 -4.35 -1.66 -0.73
CA ARG A 72 -4.90 -2.03 0.58
C ARG A 72 -5.06 -3.55 0.63
N PRO A 73 -4.53 -4.22 1.66
CA PRO A 73 -4.80 -5.64 1.85
C PRO A 73 -6.31 -5.83 1.90
N SER A 74 -6.87 -6.65 1.01
CA SER A 74 -8.27 -7.04 1.08
C SER A 74 -8.50 -7.65 2.46
N ARG A 75 -9.19 -6.90 3.33
CA ARG A 75 -9.65 -7.34 4.64
C ARG A 75 -11.16 -7.16 4.65
N PRO A 76 -11.94 -8.13 4.15
CA PRO A 76 -13.38 -8.01 4.08
C PRO A 76 -14.03 -7.59 5.41
N ASN A 77 -13.41 -7.94 6.56
CA ASN A 77 -13.88 -7.60 7.90
C ASN A 77 -12.89 -6.79 8.76
N GLY A 78 -11.83 -6.22 8.18
CA GLY A 78 -10.76 -5.53 8.94
C GLY A 78 -9.88 -6.42 9.82
N LYS A 79 -10.26 -7.69 10.04
CA LYS A 79 -9.49 -8.70 10.80
C LYS A 79 -8.58 -9.49 9.84
N SER A 80 -7.37 -9.80 10.28
CA SER A 80 -6.53 -10.79 9.57
C SER A 80 -6.96 -12.21 9.97
N GLN A 81 -6.65 -13.20 9.13
CA GLN A 81 -6.85 -14.62 9.49
C GLN A 81 -6.14 -14.97 10.82
N THR A 82 -4.95 -14.39 11.05
CA THR A 82 -4.24 -14.50 12.33
C THR A 82 -5.03 -13.89 13.49
N TRP A 83 -5.71 -12.76 13.27
CA TRP A 83 -6.54 -12.13 14.29
C TRP A 83 -7.74 -13.02 14.65
N GLU A 84 -8.38 -13.64 13.66
CA GLU A 84 -9.48 -14.61 13.90
C GLU A 84 -9.01 -15.82 14.71
N ILE A 85 -7.81 -16.35 14.40
CA ILE A 85 -7.18 -17.43 15.17
C ILE A 85 -6.92 -17.01 16.62
N ILE A 86 -6.41 -15.79 16.83
CA ILE A 86 -6.13 -15.26 18.17
C ILE A 86 -7.43 -14.98 18.95
N ASP A 87 -8.48 -14.47 18.30
CA ASP A 87 -9.77 -14.19 18.94
C ASP A 87 -10.44 -15.46 19.48
N THR A 88 -10.18 -16.61 18.84
CA THR A 88 -10.65 -17.91 19.35
C THR A 88 -10.04 -18.26 20.72
N GLN A 89 -8.86 -17.74 21.04
CA GLN A 89 -8.17 -17.98 22.32
C GLN A 89 -8.61 -17.02 23.43
N ARG A 90 -9.54 -16.11 23.15
CA ARG A 90 -9.92 -15.03 24.08
C ARG A 90 -10.52 -15.55 25.39
N GLU A 91 -11.33 -16.60 25.34
CA GLU A 91 -11.91 -17.22 26.54
C GLU A 91 -10.85 -17.90 27.41
N GLN A 92 -9.86 -18.55 26.77
CA GLN A 92 -8.74 -19.19 27.46
C GLN A 92 -7.86 -18.17 28.20
N VAL A 93 -7.55 -17.04 27.55
CA VAL A 93 -6.80 -15.94 28.18
C VAL A 93 -7.57 -15.35 29.37
N GLN A 94 -8.90 -15.19 29.24
CA GLN A 94 -9.75 -14.72 30.34
C GLN A 94 -9.82 -15.71 31.51
N ALA A 95 -9.74 -17.01 31.26
CA ALA A 95 -9.68 -18.02 32.31
C ALA A 95 -8.35 -17.95 33.08
N TRP A 96 -7.22 -17.79 32.39
CA TRP A 96 -5.91 -17.63 33.03
C TRP A 96 -5.83 -16.36 33.89
N LEU A 97 -6.38 -15.24 33.40
CA LEU A 97 -6.42 -13.98 34.17
C LEU A 97 -7.27 -14.04 35.45
N LYS A 98 -8.14 -15.04 35.59
CA LYS A 98 -8.97 -15.25 36.80
C LYS A 98 -8.36 -16.24 37.78
N GLN A 99 -7.27 -16.90 37.39
CA GLN A 99 -6.54 -17.87 38.21
C GLN A 99 -5.33 -17.25 38.93
N ASP A 100 -4.96 -16.02 38.59
CA ASP A 100 -4.09 -15.12 39.37
C ASP A 100 -4.95 -14.16 40.23
#